data_AF-A0A942HY16-F1
#
_entry.id   AF-A0A942HY16-F1
#
_cell.length_a   1.000
_cell.length_b   1.000
_cell.length_c   1.000
_cell.angle_alpha   90.00
_cell.angle_beta   90.00
_cell.angle_gamma   90.00
#
_symmetry.space_group_name_H-M   'P 1'
#
loop_
_entity.id
_entity.type
_entity.pdbx_description
1 polymer ?
#
loop_
_entity_poly.entity_id
_entity_poly.type
_entity_poly.pdbx_seq_one_letter_code
_entity_poly.pdbx_strand_id
1 'polypeptide(L)'
;MDHIAPPLQLIAHVKRSIETGHSTRTGVLSYVRAERSSFAKDVSKWLGHLDQGLPVGYLLVRHQSQYRRSLLELLERGMRGESIYVYLCQLEQETIEACQDEINRKLAKLPFLLLAPLLLLQFPAFLMLLFGPLLDNFFHSFGGG
;
A
#
# COMPACT_ATOMS: atom_id res chain seq x y z
N MET A 1 0.22 2.67 -15.34
CA MET A 1 1.04 2.63 -14.11
C MET A 1 0.16 1.99 -13.06
N ASP A 2 0.14 0.67 -13.07
CA ASP A 2 -0.81 -0.11 -12.27
C ASP A 2 -0.19 -0.39 -10.89
N HIS A 3 -0.97 -0.20 -9.84
CA HIS A 3 -0.61 -0.38 -8.40
C HIS A 3 -0.04 0.82 -7.62
N ILE A 4 -0.35 2.05 -8.01
CA ILE A 4 -0.14 3.22 -7.11
C ILE A 4 -1.14 3.16 -5.95
N ALA A 5 -0.73 3.59 -4.74
CA ALA A 5 -1.63 3.66 -3.59
C ALA A 5 -2.89 4.49 -3.93
N PRO A 6 -4.12 4.04 -3.59
CA PRO A 6 -5.36 4.75 -3.91
C PRO A 6 -5.39 6.26 -3.58
N PRO A 7 -4.85 6.75 -2.45
CA PRO A 7 -4.79 8.19 -2.17
C PRO A 7 -3.87 8.96 -3.14
N LEU A 8 -2.74 8.39 -3.57
CA LEU A 8 -1.82 9.02 -4.50
C LEU A 8 -2.46 9.18 -5.90
N GLN A 9 -3.28 8.23 -6.33
CA GLN A 9 -4.05 8.37 -7.57
C GLN A 9 -5.02 9.55 -7.50
N LEU A 10 -5.77 9.69 -6.40
CA LEU A 10 -6.68 10.81 -6.21
C LEU A 10 -5.93 12.15 -6.19
N ILE A 11 -4.78 12.22 -5.48
CA ILE A 11 -3.91 13.40 -5.48
C ILE A 11 -3.48 13.76 -6.91
N ALA A 12 -3.03 12.78 -7.71
CA ALA A 12 -2.59 13.03 -9.08
C ALA A 12 -3.70 13.62 -9.96
N HIS A 13 -4.92 13.09 -9.88
CA HIS A 13 -6.08 13.64 -10.62
C HIS A 13 -6.41 15.08 -10.19
N VAL A 14 -6.39 15.35 -8.89
CA VAL A 14 -6.72 16.68 -8.37
C VAL A 14 -5.63 17.69 -8.69
N LYS A 15 -4.35 17.35 -8.53
CA LYS A 15 -3.21 18.20 -8.90
C LYS A 15 -3.27 18.57 -10.37
N ARG A 16 -3.43 17.59 -11.26
CA ARG A 16 -3.57 17.83 -12.71
C ARG A 16 -4.74 18.76 -13.04
N SER A 17 -5.86 18.63 -12.32
CA SER A 17 -7.01 19.52 -12.47
C SER A 17 -6.64 20.96 -12.09
N ILE A 18 -6.00 21.16 -10.93
CA ILE A 18 -5.58 22.49 -10.44
C ILE A 18 -4.54 23.11 -11.38
N GLU A 19 -3.54 22.35 -11.81
CA GLU A 19 -2.47 22.77 -12.73
C GLU A 19 -3.02 23.22 -14.09
N THR A 20 -4.15 22.66 -14.51
CA THR A 20 -4.84 23.04 -15.76
C THR A 20 -5.88 24.14 -15.56
N GLY A 21 -5.93 24.76 -14.38
CA GLY A 21 -6.86 25.86 -14.06
C GLY A 21 -8.29 25.41 -13.72
N HIS A 22 -8.52 24.11 -13.53
CA HIS A 22 -9.82 23.59 -13.13
C HIS A 22 -9.94 23.49 -11.61
N SER A 23 -11.19 23.46 -11.12
CA SER A 23 -11.45 23.35 -9.68
C SER A 23 -11.04 22.00 -9.08
N THR A 24 -10.77 21.97 -7.78
CA THR A 24 -10.57 20.74 -6.99
C THR A 24 -11.70 19.73 -7.21
N ARG A 25 -12.94 20.21 -7.26
CA ARG A 25 -14.15 19.42 -7.50
C ARG A 25 -14.10 18.69 -8.85
N THR A 26 -13.66 19.37 -9.91
CA THR A 26 -13.49 18.77 -11.24
C THR A 26 -12.49 17.62 -11.20
N GLY A 27 -11.38 17.78 -10.46
CA GLY A 27 -10.37 16.75 -10.27
C GLY A 27 -10.90 15.52 -9.54
N VAL A 28 -11.65 15.71 -8.46
CA VAL A 28 -12.30 14.62 -7.71
C VAL A 28 -13.31 13.87 -8.59
N LEU A 29 -14.13 14.59 -9.36
CA LEU A 29 -15.08 13.99 -10.29
C LEU A 29 -14.39 13.19 -11.40
N SER A 30 -13.27 13.71 -11.93
CA SER A 30 -12.43 12.99 -12.91
C SER A 30 -11.93 11.67 -12.34
N TYR A 31 -11.42 11.68 -11.09
CA TYR A 31 -10.97 10.48 -10.39
C TYR A 31 -12.08 9.45 -10.23
N VAL A 32 -13.24 9.84 -9.69
CA VAL A 32 -14.37 8.93 -9.44
C VAL A 32 -14.89 8.29 -10.73
N ARG A 33 -14.81 8.99 -11.87
CA ARG A 33 -15.21 8.45 -13.17
C ARG A 33 -14.19 7.49 -13.76
N ALA A 34 -12.90 7.76 -13.56
CA ALA A 34 -11.80 6.96 -14.10
C ALA A 34 -11.60 5.67 -13.30
N GLU A 35 -11.72 5.73 -11.98
CA GLU A 35 -11.32 4.65 -11.07
C GLU A 35 -12.51 3.87 -10.51
N ARG A 36 -12.35 2.54 -10.41
CA ARG A 36 -13.39 1.62 -9.87
C ARG A 36 -13.03 1.02 -8.50
N SER A 37 -11.98 1.53 -7.87
CA SER A 37 -11.47 1.02 -6.59
C SER A 37 -12.51 1.15 -5.46
N SER A 38 -12.34 0.38 -4.38
CA SER A 38 -13.17 0.52 -3.18
C SER A 38 -13.09 1.94 -2.60
N PHE A 39 -11.89 2.53 -2.64
CA PHE A 39 -11.67 3.91 -2.23
C PHE A 39 -12.41 4.91 -3.13
N ALA A 40 -12.43 4.72 -4.45
CA ALA A 40 -13.19 5.58 -5.36
C ALA A 40 -14.70 5.56 -5.06
N LYS A 41 -15.26 4.40 -4.67
CA LYS A 41 -16.65 4.30 -4.21
C LYS A 41 -16.88 5.09 -2.92
N ASP A 42 -15.93 5.06 -1.99
CA ASP A 42 -16.03 5.82 -0.75
C ASP A 42 -15.91 7.34 -1.01
N VAL A 43 -15.00 7.75 -1.88
CA VAL A 43 -14.85 9.15 -2.33
C VAL A 43 -16.14 9.63 -3.03
N SER A 44 -16.77 8.79 -3.85
CA SER A 44 -18.04 9.11 -4.49
C SER A 44 -19.17 9.34 -3.48
N LYS A 45 -19.27 8.49 -2.44
CA LYS A 45 -20.25 8.67 -1.36
C LYS A 45 -19.97 9.93 -0.57
N TRP A 46 -18.71 10.16 -0.21
CA TRP A 46 -18.27 11.36 0.50
C TRP A 46 -18.60 12.63 -0.29
N LEU A 47 -18.33 12.65 -1.60
CA LEU A 47 -18.69 13.78 -2.48
C LEU A 47 -20.20 14.01 -2.51
N GLY A 48 -21.00 12.96 -2.61
CA GLY A 48 -22.46 13.06 -2.57
C GLY A 48 -23.00 13.61 -1.24
N HIS A 49 -22.38 13.26 -0.11
CA HIS A 49 -22.74 13.82 1.19
C HIS A 49 -22.36 15.30 1.32
N LEU A 50 -21.18 15.66 0.82
CA LEU A 50 -20.73 17.05 0.81
C LEU A 50 -21.67 17.93 -0.03
N ASP A 51 -22.12 17.43 -1.18
CA ASP A 51 -23.07 18.13 -2.07
C ASP A 51 -24.44 18.35 -1.42
N GLN A 52 -24.84 17.46 -0.52
CA GLN A 52 -26.09 17.57 0.24
C GLN A 52 -25.94 18.45 1.50
N GLY A 53 -24.76 19.02 1.75
CA GLY A 53 -24.47 19.80 2.96
C GLY A 53 -24.47 18.96 4.25
N LEU A 54 -24.36 17.63 4.13
CA LEU A 54 -24.34 16.74 5.28
C LEU A 54 -22.95 16.73 5.95
N PRO A 55 -22.88 16.57 7.27
CA PRO A 55 -21.61 16.55 7.99
C PRO A 55 -20.79 15.31 7.58
N VAL A 56 -19.69 15.49 6.85
CA VAL A 56 -18.86 14.37 6.35
C VAL A 56 -17.93 13.73 7.39
N GLY A 57 -17.86 14.29 8.60
CA GLY A 57 -16.96 13.82 9.67
C GLY A 57 -17.07 12.34 10.00
N TYR A 58 -18.28 11.76 9.97
CA TYR A 58 -18.48 10.33 10.27
C TYR A 58 -17.95 9.40 9.16
N LEU A 59 -17.91 9.87 7.91
CA LEU A 59 -17.35 9.09 6.79
C LEU A 59 -15.83 9.04 6.85
N LEU A 60 -15.20 10.12 7.33
CA LEU A 60 -13.76 10.21 7.53
C LEU A 60 -13.27 9.19 8.57
N VAL A 61 -14.01 9.01 9.68
CA VAL A 61 -13.67 8.06 10.75
C VAL A 61 -13.63 6.61 10.23
N ARG A 62 -14.46 6.27 9.24
CA ARG A 62 -14.53 4.91 8.67
C ARG A 62 -13.25 4.48 7.96
N HIS A 63 -12.44 5.41 7.48
CA HIS A 63 -11.20 5.08 6.78
C HIS A 63 -10.10 4.70 7.77
N GLN A 64 -9.48 3.52 7.64
CA GLN A 64 -8.43 3.09 8.57
C GLN A 64 -7.08 3.81 8.35
N SER A 65 -6.83 4.32 7.14
CA SER A 65 -5.56 4.99 6.80
C SER A 65 -5.65 6.49 7.11
N GLN A 66 -4.72 6.99 7.92
CA GLN A 66 -4.57 8.41 8.25
C GLN A 66 -4.46 9.29 6.99
N TYR A 67 -3.62 8.89 6.03
CA TYR A 67 -3.43 9.62 4.77
C TYR A 67 -4.72 9.78 3.96
N ARG A 68 -5.63 8.78 3.99
CA ARG A 68 -6.94 8.89 3.33
C ARG A 68 -7.82 9.93 4.01
N ARG A 69 -7.82 9.99 5.34
CA ARG A 69 -8.60 10.98 6.10
C ARG A 69 -8.09 12.38 5.83
N SER A 70 -6.78 12.58 6.01
CA SER A 70 -6.14 13.89 5.79
C SER A 70 -6.31 14.38 4.36
N LEU A 71 -6.29 13.48 3.36
CA LEU A 71 -6.59 13.85 1.98
C LEU A 71 -8.02 14.34 1.81
N LEU A 72 -9.02 13.62 2.32
CA LEU A 72 -10.41 14.03 2.20
C LEU A 72 -10.71 15.35 2.93
N GLU A 73 -10.14 15.55 4.12
CA GLU A 73 -10.22 16.82 4.86
C GLU A 73 -9.60 17.98 4.06
N LEU A 74 -8.43 17.74 3.45
CA LEU A 74 -7.78 18.75 2.62
C LEU A 74 -8.61 19.09 1.37
N LEU A 75 -9.18 18.07 0.71
CA LEU A 75 -10.03 18.27 -0.46
C LEU A 75 -11.32 19.00 -0.12
N GLU A 76 -11.89 18.76 1.07
CA GLU A 76 -13.04 19.52 1.58
C GLU A 76 -12.72 21.02 1.66
N ARG A 77 -11.58 21.39 2.25
CA ARG A 77 -11.09 22.78 2.31
C ARG A 77 -10.92 23.37 0.91
N GLY A 78 -10.33 22.60 -0.01
CA GLY A 78 -10.15 23.03 -1.40
C GLY A 78 -11.47 23.25 -2.15
N MET A 79 -12.52 22.49 -1.81
CA MET A 79 -13.86 22.69 -2.37
C MET A 79 -14.59 23.89 -1.75
N ARG A 80 -14.19 24.34 -0.57
CA ARG A 80 -14.65 25.59 0.05
C ARG A 80 -13.93 26.84 -0.49
N GLY A 81 -13.01 26.66 -1.45
CA GLY A 81 -12.29 27.76 -2.09
C GLY A 81 -10.91 28.06 -1.50
N GLU A 82 -10.43 27.27 -0.53
CA GLU A 82 -9.08 27.43 -0.01
C GLU A 82 -8.03 26.96 -1.04
N SER A 83 -6.87 27.64 -1.08
CA SER A 83 -5.73 27.17 -1.86
C SER A 83 -5.07 25.97 -1.17
N ILE A 84 -5.21 24.79 -1.77
CA ILE A 84 -4.73 23.53 -1.19
C ILE A 84 -3.54 22.91 -1.94
N TYR A 85 -3.07 23.52 -3.02
CA TYR A 85 -2.08 22.90 -3.91
C TYR A 85 -0.77 22.55 -3.19
N VAL A 86 -0.22 23.48 -2.40
CA VAL A 86 1.03 23.25 -1.63
C VAL A 86 0.85 22.11 -0.63
N TYR A 87 -0.27 22.09 0.09
CA TYR A 87 -0.60 21.03 1.04
C TYR A 87 -0.83 19.68 0.37
N LEU A 88 -1.37 19.66 -0.86
CA LEU A 88 -1.51 18.43 -1.66
C LEU A 88 -0.14 17.87 -2.02
N CYS A 89 0.80 18.71 -2.46
CA CYS A 89 2.17 18.30 -2.76
C CYS A 89 2.89 17.77 -1.52
N GLN A 90 2.69 18.42 -0.36
CA GLN A 90 3.26 17.95 0.90
C GLN A 90 2.69 16.58 1.29
N LEU A 91 1.37 16.43 1.26
CA LEU A 91 0.71 15.16 1.60
C LEU A 91 1.10 14.03 0.64
N GLU A 92 1.30 14.34 -0.65
CA GLU A 92 1.83 13.40 -1.64
C GLU A 92 3.20 12.87 -1.22
N GLN A 93 4.12 13.78 -0.90
CA GLN A 93 5.48 13.43 -0.51
C GLN A 93 5.50 12.59 0.78
N GLU A 94 4.74 13.00 1.79
CA GLU A 94 4.61 12.26 3.05
C GLU A 94 4.02 10.86 2.83
N THR A 95 3.07 10.73 1.90
CA THR A 95 2.47 9.43 1.56
C THR A 95 3.46 8.53 0.82
N ILE A 96 4.26 9.09 -0.09
CA ILE A 96 5.32 8.35 -0.81
C ILE A 96 6.38 7.86 0.17
N GLU A 97 6.85 8.72 1.07
CA GLU A 97 7.84 8.39 2.09
C GLU A 97 7.34 7.26 3.00
N ALA A 98 6.10 7.35 3.47
CA ALA A 98 5.49 6.31 4.29
C ALA A 98 5.36 4.97 3.55
N CYS A 99 5.02 4.99 2.26
CA CYS A 99 5.01 3.79 1.43
C CYS A 99 6.42 3.20 1.29
N GLN A 100 7.44 4.04 1.07
CA GLN A 100 8.82 3.58 0.96
C GLN A 100 9.33 2.96 2.25
N ASP A 101 9.00 3.54 3.40
CA ASP A 101 9.32 3.00 4.71
C ASP A 101 8.65 1.65 4.96
N GLU A 102 7.38 1.48 4.55
CA GLU A 102 6.69 0.20 4.65
C GLU A 102 7.38 -0.87 3.79
N ILE A 103 7.77 -0.53 2.56
CA ILE A 103 8.51 -1.41 1.65
C ILE A 103 9.85 -1.81 2.29
N ASN A 104 10.64 -0.85 2.77
CA ASN A 104 11.93 -1.09 3.39
C ASN A 104 11.81 -2.01 4.61
N ARG A 105 10.79 -1.80 5.46
CA ARG A 105 10.52 -2.66 6.63
C ARG A 105 10.15 -4.08 6.23
N LYS A 106 9.39 -4.27 5.15
CA LYS A 106 9.04 -5.60 4.63
C LYS A 106 10.24 -6.29 4.01
N LEU A 107 11.03 -5.56 3.22
CA LEU A 107 12.27 -6.07 2.63
C LEU A 107 13.28 -6.50 3.69
N ALA A 108 13.42 -5.74 4.77
CA ALA A 108 14.31 -6.11 5.88
C ALA A 108 13.94 -7.44 6.56
N LYS A 109 12.66 -7.83 6.53
CA LYS A 109 12.17 -9.08 7.12
C LYS A 109 12.23 -10.27 6.16
N LEU A 110 12.26 -10.01 4.85
CA LEU A 110 12.18 -11.03 3.82
C LEU A 110 13.32 -12.07 3.90
N PRO A 111 14.60 -11.71 4.12
CA PRO A 111 15.69 -12.69 4.23
C PRO A 111 15.46 -13.71 5.36
N PHE A 112 14.94 -13.25 6.49
CA PHE A 112 14.66 -14.13 7.64
C PHE A 112 13.50 -15.09 7.36
N LEU A 113 12.47 -14.62 6.66
CA LEU A 113 11.36 -15.48 6.22
C LEU A 113 11.82 -16.54 5.22
N LEU A 114 12.80 -16.21 4.36
CA LEU A 114 13.36 -17.15 3.38
C LEU A 114 14.41 -18.10 3.97
N LEU A 115 15.09 -17.71 5.06
CA LEU A 115 16.04 -18.58 5.76
C LEU A 115 15.39 -19.82 6.38
N ALA A 116 14.18 -19.70 6.94
CA ALA A 116 13.48 -20.83 7.55
C ALA A 116 13.20 -22.01 6.59
N PRO A 117 12.58 -21.81 5.42
CA PRO A 117 12.38 -22.90 4.46
C PRO A 117 13.71 -23.40 3.88
N LEU A 118 14.69 -22.51 3.70
CA LEU A 118 16.01 -22.89 3.20
C LEU A 118 16.75 -23.81 4.18
N LEU A 119 16.69 -23.53 5.48
CA LEU A 119 17.25 -24.39 6.53
C LEU A 119 16.54 -25.74 6.60
N LEU A 120 15.21 -25.78 6.42
CA LEU A 120 14.45 -27.02 6.41
C LEU A 120 14.88 -27.94 5.26
N LEU A 121 15.22 -27.39 4.10
CA LEU A 121 15.74 -28.16 2.97
C LEU A 121 17.23 -28.50 3.13
N GLN A 122 18.01 -27.57 3.67
CA GLN A 122 19.46 -27.69 3.82
C GLN A 122 19.83 -28.74 4.88
N PHE A 123 19.16 -28.74 6.02
CA PHE A 123 19.50 -29.61 7.15
C PHE A 123 19.45 -31.12 6.80
N PRO A 124 18.39 -31.66 6.16
CA PRO A 124 18.35 -33.05 5.72
C PRO A 124 19.44 -33.39 4.70
N ALA A 125 19.74 -32.49 3.77
CA ALA A 125 20.79 -32.70 2.78
C ALA A 125 22.17 -32.84 3.44
N PHE A 126 22.46 -32.01 4.45
CA PHE A 126 23.68 -32.13 5.25
C PHE A 126 23.71 -33.43 6.06
N LEU A 127 22.59 -33.84 6.67
CA LEU A 127 22.53 -35.13 7.37
C LEU A 127 22.80 -36.30 6.41
N MET A 128 22.22 -36.27 5.20
CA MET A 128 22.43 -37.33 4.22
C MET A 128 23.89 -37.38 3.74
N LEU A 129 24.54 -36.23 3.57
CA LEU A 129 25.94 -36.16 3.19
C LEU A 129 26.89 -36.66 4.30
N LEU A 130 26.55 -36.38 5.56
CA LEU A 130 27.40 -36.71 6.71
C LEU A 130 27.19 -38.14 7.20
N PHE A 131 25.94 -38.62 7.21
CA PHE A 131 25.58 -39.96 7.65
C PHE A 131 25.51 -40.99 6.51
N GLY A 132 25.38 -40.59 5.25
CA GLY A 132 25.34 -41.51 4.11
C GLY A 132 26.53 -42.47 4.09
N PRO A 133 27.78 -41.99 4.08
CA PRO A 133 28.96 -42.85 4.11
C PRO A 133 29.08 -43.69 5.39
N LEU A 134 28.61 -43.17 6.52
CA LEU A 134 28.63 -43.89 7.80
C LEU A 134 27.64 -45.05 7.80
N LEU A 135 26.45 -44.84 7.23
CA LEU A 135 25.43 -45.87 7.07
C LEU A 135 25.90 -46.95 6.08
N ASP A 136 26.46 -46.57 4.92
CA ASP A 136 26.99 -47.53 3.94
C ASP A 136 28.07 -48.44 4.56
N ASN A 137 29.01 -47.86 5.30
CA ASN A 137 30.05 -48.65 5.98
C ASN A 137 29.47 -49.53 7.09
N PHE A 138 28.49 -49.04 7.87
CA PHE A 138 27.83 -49.85 8.90
C PHE A 138 27.08 -51.05 8.29
N PHE A 139 26.34 -50.85 7.19
CA PHE A 139 25.60 -51.91 6.52
C PHE A 139 26.51 -52.92 5.80
N HIS A 140 27.61 -52.47 5.18
CA HIS A 140 28.63 -53.37 4.65
C HIS A 140 29.29 -54.21 5.75
N SER A 141 29.51 -53.64 6.93
CA SER A 141 30.15 -54.38 8.04
C SER A 141 29.20 -55.34 8.76
N PHE A 142 27.87 -55.14 8.69
CA PHE A 142 26.85 -56.04 9.26
C PHE A 142 26.28 -57.08 8.26
N GLY A 143 26.36 -56.81 6.95
CA GLY A 143 25.84 -57.69 5.89
C GLY A 143 26.85 -58.71 5.32
N GLY A 144 28.09 -58.71 5.83
CA GLY A 144 29.12 -59.69 5.52
C GLY A 144 29.12 -60.84 6.52
N GLY A 145 28.13 -61.72 6.43
CA GLY A 145 28.01 -63.00 7.16
C GLY A 145 27.18 -63.98 6.35
#